data_AF-A0A950TUX9-F1
#
_entry.id   AF-A0A950TUX9-F1
#
_cell.length_a   1.000
_cell.length_b   1.000
_cell.length_c   1.000
_cell.angle_alpha   90.00
_cell.angle_beta   90.00
_cell.angle_gamma   90.00
#
_symmetry.space_group_name_H-M   'P 1'
#
loop_
_entity.id
_entity.type
_entity.pdbx_description
1 polymer ?
#
loop_
_entity_poly.entity_id
_entity_poly.type
_entity_poly.pdbx_seq_one_letter_code
_entity_poly.pdbx_strand_id
1 'polypeptide(L)'
;MGTWLSEREQRLVEGAETASAATPIPTQIVSNGEYLPPKQSEIQKKVEHRLFEIAEANAKRLGLDRRQFLRTGCGMAAAFLAMREVYGTNAFQVEAAEAAEPELMLARAQSLYGQFIFDDQTHFIRDDFNHKEILGLGDFAAEHWNPKLKDEGITLARYKFPNYIKEIFYDSDTSVSLLSGAPFDDPTWWLLSNEAIVKARDVVNDFAGSRRMLAHTVITPKQPGWMEEVDKAIAVYKPDSWKSYTIGDPLSPSKYPWRLDDEQVMYPFYEKAVKAGITTICIHKGLLPPDYEKSFAGVWEYATCWDVGKAAKDWPKMNFVIYHSALRPFRELPDQALAEFEATGRITWTTDLAEIPQKFGVSNVYAEIGTSFANSAVANPRFSAAFIGTLVKGMGADHVVWGTDSLWYGSPQWQIEAMRRLEIPEDMQKKYGFPALGGPNSATKQAIFGLNSTRIYGLKLKTAANTPMPEYSEDRLASVKAEYELAAKAPSNIRYGYVRTG
;
A
#
# COMPACT_ATOMS: atom_id res chain seq x y z
N MET A 1 -15.68 6.13 -21.15
CA MET A 1 -14.45 6.77 -20.66
C MET A 1 -14.44 6.59 -19.16
N GLY A 2 -13.73 5.67 -18.54
CA GLY A 2 -12.84 4.59 -18.94
C GLY A 2 -12.35 4.04 -17.59
N THR A 3 -12.32 2.73 -17.36
CA THR A 3 -11.71 2.21 -16.14
C THR A 3 -10.22 2.61 -16.11
N TRP A 4 -9.52 2.32 -15.01
CA TRP A 4 -8.10 2.64 -14.84
C TRP A 4 -7.16 2.02 -15.91
N LEU A 5 -7.72 1.13 -16.72
CA LEU A 5 -7.10 0.43 -17.82
C LEU A 5 -7.71 0.90 -19.13
N SER A 6 -6.94 0.99 -20.22
CA SER A 6 -7.50 1.26 -21.55
C SER A 6 -8.62 0.27 -21.90
N GLU A 7 -9.53 0.61 -22.82
CA GLU A 7 -10.58 -0.34 -23.27
C GLU A 7 -10.01 -1.69 -23.73
N ARG A 8 -8.78 -1.70 -24.25
CA ARG A 8 -8.06 -2.92 -24.59
C ARG A 8 -7.66 -3.72 -23.35
N GLU A 9 -7.17 -3.06 -22.32
CA GLU A 9 -6.64 -3.68 -21.10
C GLU A 9 -7.75 -4.12 -20.14
N GLN A 10 -8.88 -3.43 -20.14
CA GLN A 10 -10.11 -3.89 -19.47
C GLN A 10 -10.48 -5.31 -19.91
N ARG A 11 -10.35 -5.64 -21.20
CA ARG A 11 -10.64 -6.99 -21.70
C ARG A 11 -9.65 -8.06 -21.21
N LEU A 12 -8.60 -7.67 -20.48
CA LEU A 12 -7.51 -8.55 -20.05
C LEU A 12 -7.48 -8.76 -18.54
N VAL A 13 -8.42 -8.21 -17.79
CA VAL A 13 -8.45 -8.31 -16.32
C VAL A 13 -9.85 -8.69 -15.81
N GLU A 14 -9.93 -9.14 -14.57
CA GLU A 14 -11.17 -9.46 -13.87
C GLU A 14 -11.07 -8.96 -12.41
N GLY A 15 -12.20 -8.76 -11.74
CA GLY A 15 -12.23 -8.39 -10.32
C GLY A 15 -11.57 -9.46 -9.44
N ALA A 16 -10.66 -9.05 -8.56
CA ALA A 16 -9.89 -9.95 -7.70
C ALA A 16 -10.78 -10.73 -6.71
N GLU A 17 -11.94 -10.20 -6.36
CA GLU A 17 -12.91 -10.82 -5.45
C GLU A 17 -13.47 -12.16 -5.93
N THR A 18 -13.53 -12.36 -7.24
CA THR A 18 -14.17 -13.53 -7.89
C THR A 18 -13.12 -14.39 -8.58
N ALA A 19 -12.17 -13.73 -9.26
CA ALA A 19 -11.14 -14.39 -10.04
C ALA A 19 -9.94 -14.83 -9.23
N SER A 20 -9.70 -14.23 -8.06
CA SER A 20 -8.57 -14.59 -7.21
C SER A 20 -8.95 -15.63 -6.18
N ALA A 21 -8.06 -16.61 -5.96
CA ALA A 21 -8.25 -17.59 -4.90
C ALA A 21 -8.36 -16.90 -3.54
N ALA A 22 -9.36 -17.29 -2.73
CA ALA A 22 -9.61 -16.78 -1.38
C ALA A 22 -8.60 -17.32 -0.36
N THR A 23 -7.31 -17.08 -0.61
CA THR A 23 -6.17 -17.43 0.23
C THR A 23 -5.82 -16.25 1.16
N PRO A 24 -5.16 -16.49 2.31
CA PRO A 24 -4.82 -15.43 3.25
C PRO A 24 -3.78 -14.43 2.71
N ILE A 25 -3.03 -14.79 1.66
CA ILE A 25 -2.13 -13.90 0.91
C ILE A 25 -2.44 -14.05 -0.59
N PRO A 26 -2.40 -12.96 -1.37
CA PRO A 26 -2.48 -13.06 -2.82
C PRO A 26 -1.44 -14.00 -3.43
N THR A 27 -1.92 -14.89 -4.30
CA THR A 27 -1.11 -15.81 -5.11
C THR A 27 -0.91 -15.28 -6.53
N GLN A 28 -1.35 -14.06 -6.81
CA GLN A 28 -1.12 -13.32 -8.05
C GLN A 28 -1.19 -11.83 -7.76
N ILE A 29 -0.51 -11.01 -8.57
CA ILE A 29 -0.50 -9.56 -8.38
C ILE A 29 -1.93 -9.02 -8.58
N VAL A 30 -2.39 -8.28 -7.57
CA VAL A 30 -3.62 -7.51 -7.61
C VAL A 30 -3.24 -6.08 -7.94
N SER A 31 -3.96 -5.44 -8.86
CA SER A 31 -3.82 -4.03 -9.20
C SER A 31 -4.94 -3.23 -8.58
N ASN A 32 -4.61 -2.05 -8.04
CA ASN A 32 -5.58 -1.03 -7.66
C ASN A 32 -6.30 -0.40 -8.88
N GLY A 33 -5.81 -0.69 -10.10
CA GLY A 33 -6.29 -0.13 -11.36
C GLY A 33 -5.21 0.67 -12.09
N GLU A 34 -4.30 1.34 -11.38
CA GLU A 34 -3.30 2.28 -11.92
C GLU A 34 -2.36 1.66 -12.96
N TYR A 35 -2.22 0.34 -12.91
CA TYR A 35 -1.43 -0.42 -13.86
C TYR A 35 -2.13 -1.72 -14.23
N LEU A 36 -1.78 -2.24 -15.39
CA LEU A 36 -2.19 -3.57 -15.83
C LEU A 36 -1.40 -4.64 -15.06
N PRO A 37 -2.03 -5.48 -14.22
CA PRO A 37 -1.31 -6.54 -13.51
C PRO A 37 -0.81 -7.59 -14.51
N PRO A 38 0.35 -8.24 -14.29
CA PRO A 38 0.80 -9.36 -15.10
C PRO A 38 -0.06 -10.61 -14.87
N LYS A 39 0.02 -11.59 -15.79
CA LYS A 39 -0.61 -12.92 -15.61
C LYS A 39 -0.02 -13.60 -14.37
N GLN A 40 -0.84 -14.37 -13.66
CA GLN A 40 -0.34 -15.27 -12.62
C GLN A 40 0.73 -16.18 -13.24
N SER A 41 1.95 -16.10 -12.71
CA SER A 41 3.08 -16.86 -13.23
C SER A 41 2.95 -18.35 -12.89
N GLU A 42 3.68 -19.20 -13.59
CA GLU A 42 3.68 -20.64 -13.29
C GLU A 42 4.24 -20.94 -11.89
N ILE A 43 5.19 -20.14 -11.39
CA ILE A 43 5.68 -20.29 -10.02
C ILE A 43 4.62 -19.86 -8.99
N GLN A 44 3.86 -18.81 -9.27
CA GLN A 44 2.73 -18.38 -8.44
C GLN A 44 1.61 -19.43 -8.38
N LYS A 45 1.29 -20.09 -9.50
CA LYS A 45 0.37 -21.24 -9.52
C LYS A 45 0.88 -22.39 -8.66
N LYS A 46 2.19 -22.67 -8.66
CA LYS A 46 2.80 -23.67 -7.78
C LYS A 46 2.68 -23.28 -6.30
N VAL A 47 2.83 -22.01 -5.95
CA VAL A 47 2.57 -21.51 -4.58
C VAL A 47 1.12 -21.79 -4.18
N GLU A 48 0.17 -21.44 -5.03
CA GLU A 48 -1.25 -21.68 -4.74
C GLU A 48 -1.57 -23.17 -4.54
N HIS A 49 -1.08 -24.03 -5.45
CA HIS A 49 -1.23 -25.48 -5.32
C HIS A 49 -0.61 -25.98 -4.02
N ARG A 50 0.61 -25.55 -3.71
CA ARG A 50 1.33 -25.98 -2.51
C ARG A 50 0.64 -25.53 -1.22
N LEU A 51 0.11 -24.31 -1.21
CA LEU A 51 -0.72 -23.81 -0.11
C LEU A 51 -1.94 -24.70 0.11
N PHE A 52 -2.64 -25.11 -0.96
CA PHE A 52 -3.79 -25.98 -0.82
C PHE A 52 -3.44 -27.38 -0.29
N GLU A 53 -2.29 -27.94 -0.65
CA GLU A 53 -1.79 -29.20 -0.07
C GLU A 53 -1.54 -29.08 1.45
N ILE A 54 -0.83 -28.01 1.87
CA ILE A 54 -0.55 -27.75 3.28
C ILE A 54 -1.86 -27.52 4.04
N ALA A 55 -2.76 -26.72 3.48
CA ALA A 55 -4.04 -26.41 4.07
C ALA A 55 -4.92 -27.66 4.21
N GLU A 56 -4.97 -28.54 3.21
CA GLU A 56 -5.76 -29.77 3.29
C GLU A 56 -5.21 -30.73 4.37
N ALA A 57 -3.89 -30.86 4.46
CA ALA A 57 -3.26 -31.72 5.47
C ALA A 57 -3.52 -31.21 6.89
N ASN A 58 -3.36 -29.90 7.14
CA ASN A 58 -3.50 -29.33 8.47
C ASN A 58 -4.97 -29.07 8.87
N ALA A 59 -5.85 -28.72 7.93
CA ALA A 59 -7.28 -28.56 8.21
C ALA A 59 -7.89 -29.86 8.76
N LYS A 60 -7.56 -31.02 8.17
CA LYS A 60 -8.01 -32.34 8.65
C LYS A 60 -7.57 -32.62 10.08
N ARG A 61 -6.34 -32.23 10.46
CA ARG A 61 -5.80 -32.41 11.82
C ARG A 61 -6.53 -31.55 12.84
N LEU A 62 -6.98 -30.37 12.44
CA LEU A 62 -7.66 -29.40 13.30
C LEU A 62 -9.20 -29.53 13.25
N GLY A 63 -9.74 -30.49 12.50
CA GLY A 63 -11.19 -30.66 12.35
C GLY A 63 -11.87 -29.53 11.59
N LEU A 64 -11.14 -28.80 10.75
CA LEU A 64 -11.64 -27.69 9.93
C LEU A 64 -11.78 -28.11 8.46
N ASP A 65 -12.65 -27.43 7.73
CA ASP A 65 -12.56 -27.45 6.27
C ASP A 65 -11.42 -26.53 5.76
N ARG A 66 -11.04 -26.67 4.49
CA ARG A 66 -9.95 -25.89 3.90
C ARG A 66 -10.20 -24.39 3.93
N ARG A 67 -11.44 -23.94 3.70
CA ARG A 67 -11.78 -22.50 3.70
C ARG A 67 -11.71 -21.92 5.11
N GLN A 68 -12.18 -22.65 6.11
CA GLN A 68 -12.07 -22.29 7.52
C GLN A 68 -10.61 -22.20 7.94
N PHE A 69 -9.79 -23.21 7.61
CA PHE A 69 -8.37 -23.23 7.93
C PHE A 69 -7.62 -22.02 7.34
N LEU A 70 -7.88 -21.69 6.07
CA LEU A 70 -7.25 -20.56 5.37
C LEU A 70 -7.60 -19.19 5.98
N ARG A 71 -8.60 -19.10 6.86
CA ARG A 71 -8.96 -17.88 7.60
C ARG A 71 -8.34 -17.82 9.00
N THR A 72 -7.50 -18.78 9.37
CA THR A 72 -6.81 -18.81 10.67
C THR A 72 -5.39 -18.25 10.56
N GLY A 73 -4.76 -17.98 11.71
CA GLY A 73 -3.32 -17.68 11.77
C GLY A 73 -2.45 -18.81 11.18
N CYS A 74 -2.83 -20.07 11.35
CA CYS A 74 -2.15 -21.21 10.73
C CYS A 74 -2.29 -21.19 9.21
N GLY A 75 -3.45 -20.78 8.69
CA GLY A 75 -3.67 -20.55 7.25
C GLY A 75 -2.73 -19.48 6.68
N MET A 76 -2.56 -18.37 7.40
CA MET A 76 -1.60 -17.32 7.04
C MET A 76 -0.16 -17.86 7.01
N ALA A 77 0.26 -18.59 8.05
CA ALA A 77 1.58 -19.23 8.10
C ALA A 77 1.76 -20.25 6.96
N ALA A 78 0.74 -21.04 6.63
CA ALA A 78 0.78 -21.98 5.52
C ALA A 78 1.05 -21.29 4.17
N ALA A 79 0.51 -20.09 3.95
CA ALA A 79 0.74 -19.33 2.72
C ALA A 79 2.20 -18.88 2.60
N PHE A 80 2.79 -18.34 3.67
CA PHE A 80 4.22 -18.00 3.67
C PHE A 80 5.11 -19.24 3.57
N LEU A 81 4.71 -20.36 4.19
CA LEU A 81 5.43 -21.62 4.11
C LEU A 81 5.45 -22.15 2.66
N ALA A 82 4.32 -22.09 1.96
CA ALA A 82 4.23 -22.45 0.55
C ALA A 82 5.15 -21.57 -0.32
N MET A 83 5.18 -20.25 -0.07
CA MET A 83 6.11 -19.34 -0.75
C MET A 83 7.57 -19.70 -0.48
N ARG A 84 7.95 -19.94 0.78
CA ARG A 84 9.30 -20.35 1.18
C ARG A 84 9.75 -21.61 0.42
N GLU A 85 8.90 -22.63 0.40
CA GLU A 85 9.20 -23.92 -0.23
C GLU A 85 9.30 -23.81 -1.77
N VAL A 86 8.38 -23.09 -2.41
CA VAL A 86 8.31 -22.99 -3.87
C VAL A 86 9.38 -22.07 -4.46
N TYR A 87 9.68 -20.95 -3.82
CA TYR A 87 10.75 -20.03 -4.25
C TYR A 87 12.14 -20.47 -3.74
N GLY A 88 12.21 -21.46 -2.84
CA GLY A 88 13.48 -21.97 -2.30
C GLY A 88 14.27 -20.89 -1.56
N THR A 89 13.58 -20.02 -0.81
CA THR A 89 14.20 -18.87 -0.15
C THR A 89 13.65 -18.63 1.25
N ASN A 90 14.54 -18.26 2.18
CA ASN A 90 14.17 -17.86 3.53
C ASN A 90 13.86 -16.36 3.65
N ALA A 91 13.48 -15.69 2.56
CA ALA A 91 13.12 -14.28 2.62
C ALA A 91 11.87 -14.03 3.49
N PHE A 92 10.93 -14.99 3.57
CA PHE A 92 9.87 -14.96 4.58
C PHE A 92 10.16 -15.97 5.70
N GLN A 93 10.35 -15.46 6.90
CA GLN A 93 10.59 -16.25 8.11
C GLN A 93 9.28 -16.89 8.58
N VAL A 94 9.22 -18.22 8.52
CA VAL A 94 8.07 -19.02 8.91
C VAL A 94 8.50 -20.45 9.18
N GLU A 95 8.02 -21.05 10.25
CA GLU A 95 8.26 -22.47 10.55
C GLU A 95 7.07 -23.35 10.22
N ALA A 96 7.32 -24.62 9.90
CA ALA A 96 6.26 -25.57 9.55
C ALA A 96 5.25 -25.77 10.69
N ALA A 97 5.71 -25.67 11.94
CA ALA A 97 4.87 -25.77 13.13
C ALA A 97 3.86 -24.61 13.22
N GLU A 98 4.20 -23.39 12.75
CA GLU A 98 3.26 -22.26 12.73
C GLU A 98 2.04 -22.56 11.83
N ALA A 99 2.22 -23.35 10.77
CA ALA A 99 1.13 -23.75 9.87
C ALA A 99 0.27 -24.91 10.44
N ALA A 100 0.67 -25.54 11.55
CA ALA A 100 0.04 -26.74 12.08
C ALA A 100 -0.48 -26.60 13.53
N GLU A 101 0.11 -25.72 14.33
CA GLU A 101 -0.12 -25.58 15.77
C GLU A 101 -0.75 -24.21 16.10
N PRO A 102 -2.07 -24.16 16.38
CA PRO A 102 -2.76 -22.91 16.70
C PRO A 102 -2.18 -22.16 17.90
N GLU A 103 -1.63 -22.87 18.89
CA GLU A 103 -1.02 -22.30 20.09
C GLU A 103 0.23 -21.48 19.76
N LEU A 104 1.04 -21.92 18.78
CA LEU A 104 2.20 -21.15 18.32
C LEU A 104 1.78 -19.85 17.62
N MET A 105 0.72 -19.92 16.80
CA MET A 105 0.18 -18.73 16.15
C MET A 105 -0.46 -17.76 17.14
N LEU A 106 -1.14 -18.27 18.17
CA LEU A 106 -1.67 -17.46 19.26
C LEU A 106 -0.53 -16.78 20.04
N ALA A 107 0.52 -17.52 20.40
CA ALA A 107 1.70 -16.97 21.09
C ALA A 107 2.39 -15.89 20.25
N ARG A 108 2.52 -16.11 18.92
CA ARG A 108 3.05 -15.11 17.99
C ARG A 108 2.19 -13.85 17.99
N ALA A 109 0.87 -13.98 17.84
CA ALA A 109 -0.06 -12.85 17.85
C ALA A 109 0.03 -12.06 19.16
N GLN A 110 0.06 -12.75 20.31
CA GLN A 110 0.23 -12.14 21.63
C GLN A 110 1.58 -11.41 21.76
N SER A 111 2.66 -11.95 21.20
CA SER A 111 3.99 -11.32 21.24
C SER A 111 4.10 -10.02 20.42
N LEU A 112 3.17 -9.84 19.47
CA LEU A 112 3.09 -8.70 18.56
C LEU A 112 1.95 -7.75 18.94
N TYR A 113 1.14 -8.11 19.94
CA TYR A 113 0.05 -7.30 20.42
C TYR A 113 0.56 -5.93 20.89
N GLY A 114 -0.06 -4.86 20.40
CA GLY A 114 0.36 -3.49 20.72
C GLY A 114 1.53 -2.95 19.88
N GLN A 115 2.02 -3.70 18.88
CA GLN A 115 2.92 -3.12 17.88
C GLN A 115 2.23 -1.94 17.19
N PHE A 116 2.87 -0.78 17.23
CA PHE A 116 2.31 0.42 16.61
C PHE A 116 2.51 0.41 15.10
N ILE A 117 1.40 0.63 14.38
CA ILE A 117 1.38 0.68 12.92
C ILE A 117 0.67 1.97 12.50
N PHE A 118 1.39 2.84 11.80
CA PHE A 118 0.86 3.99 11.11
C PHE A 118 0.86 3.65 9.61
N ASP A 119 -0.34 3.50 9.04
CA ASP A 119 -0.54 3.35 7.60
C ASP A 119 -0.65 4.72 6.92
N ASP A 120 0.43 5.13 6.24
CA ASP A 120 0.55 6.47 5.64
C ASP A 120 -0.28 6.65 4.36
N GLN A 121 -0.85 5.59 3.80
CA GLN A 121 -1.55 5.67 2.53
C GLN A 121 -2.78 4.75 2.51
N THR A 122 -3.95 5.35 2.75
CA THR A 122 -5.24 4.65 2.65
C THR A 122 -6.28 5.42 1.85
N HIS A 123 -7.27 4.71 1.31
CA HIS A 123 -8.29 5.21 0.38
C HIS A 123 -9.66 4.57 0.65
N PHE A 124 -10.71 5.39 0.50
CA PHE A 124 -12.09 4.96 0.26
C PHE A 124 -12.75 5.95 -0.71
N ILE A 125 -13.94 5.64 -1.22
CA ILE A 125 -14.67 6.48 -2.18
C ILE A 125 -15.92 7.13 -1.56
N ARG A 126 -16.23 8.37 -1.96
CA ARG A 126 -17.43 9.11 -1.54
C ARG A 126 -18.73 8.34 -1.87
N ASP A 127 -19.77 8.54 -1.07
CA ASP A 127 -21.03 7.77 -1.19
C ASP A 127 -21.73 7.97 -2.53
N ASP A 128 -21.75 9.20 -3.05
CA ASP A 128 -22.32 9.59 -4.33
C ASP A 128 -21.43 9.31 -5.54
N PHE A 129 -20.23 8.72 -5.34
CA PHE A 129 -19.39 8.24 -6.43
C PHE A 129 -20.19 7.20 -7.23
N ASN A 130 -20.48 7.51 -8.49
CA ASN A 130 -21.36 6.72 -9.36
C ASN A 130 -20.69 6.27 -10.65
N HIS A 131 -19.37 6.49 -10.79
CA HIS A 131 -18.57 5.94 -11.89
C HIS A 131 -18.42 4.43 -11.72
N LYS A 132 -19.38 3.69 -12.28
CA LYS A 132 -19.38 2.22 -12.31
C LYS A 132 -18.21 1.66 -13.11
N GLU A 133 -17.49 2.49 -13.87
CA GLU A 133 -16.24 2.15 -14.52
C GLU A 133 -15.19 1.63 -13.52
N ILE A 134 -15.18 2.08 -12.25
CA ILE A 134 -14.32 1.47 -11.21
C ILE A 134 -14.76 0.04 -10.81
N LEU A 135 -15.95 -0.38 -11.26
CA LEU A 135 -16.49 -1.74 -11.15
C LEU A 135 -16.57 -2.44 -12.50
N GLY A 136 -16.15 -1.78 -13.60
CA GLY A 136 -16.58 -2.10 -14.97
C GLY A 136 -16.24 -3.51 -15.45
N LEU A 137 -15.40 -4.23 -14.71
CA LEU A 137 -14.98 -5.59 -14.99
C LEU A 137 -15.94 -6.63 -14.39
N GLY A 138 -16.64 -6.29 -13.32
CA GLY A 138 -17.73 -7.09 -12.79
C GLY A 138 -18.91 -7.18 -13.75
N ASP A 139 -19.25 -6.06 -14.40
CA ASP A 139 -20.33 -6.00 -15.39
C ASP A 139 -19.94 -6.71 -16.70
N PHE A 140 -18.71 -6.52 -17.19
CA PHE A 140 -18.21 -7.18 -18.40
C PHE A 140 -18.07 -8.71 -18.23
N ALA A 141 -17.56 -9.18 -17.08
CA ALA A 141 -17.47 -10.62 -16.77
C ALA A 141 -18.86 -11.28 -16.61
N ALA A 142 -19.82 -10.54 -16.04
CA ALA A 142 -21.21 -11.00 -15.90
C ALA A 142 -21.94 -11.12 -17.25
N GLU A 143 -21.60 -10.29 -18.23
CA GLU A 143 -22.20 -10.33 -19.57
C GLU A 143 -21.57 -11.40 -20.49
N HIS A 144 -20.29 -11.69 -20.35
CA HIS A 144 -19.58 -12.52 -21.33
C HIS A 144 -19.17 -13.92 -20.85
N TRP A 145 -18.93 -14.14 -19.56
CA TRP A 145 -18.29 -15.37 -19.08
C TRP A 145 -19.05 -16.09 -17.97
N ASN A 146 -19.73 -15.38 -17.07
CA ASN A 146 -20.48 -16.01 -15.98
C ASN A 146 -21.77 -15.26 -15.63
N PRO A 147 -22.93 -15.71 -16.14
CA PRO A 147 -24.23 -15.08 -15.86
C PRO A 147 -24.62 -15.02 -14.38
N LYS A 148 -24.06 -15.89 -13.52
CA LYS A 148 -24.32 -15.87 -12.06
C LYS A 148 -23.73 -14.64 -11.35
N LEU A 149 -22.78 -13.94 -11.96
CA LEU A 149 -22.22 -12.71 -11.40
C LEU A 149 -23.26 -11.57 -11.34
N LYS A 150 -24.35 -11.64 -12.11
CA LYS A 150 -25.49 -10.72 -11.99
C LYS A 150 -26.25 -10.87 -10.66
N ASP A 151 -26.25 -12.06 -10.08
CA ASP A 151 -27.03 -12.38 -8.88
C ASP A 151 -26.28 -12.02 -7.57
N GLU A 152 -24.94 -12.00 -7.59
CA GLU A 152 -24.10 -11.78 -6.41
C GLU A 152 -23.72 -10.31 -6.16
N GLY A 153 -23.83 -9.44 -7.18
CA GLY A 153 -23.71 -7.99 -7.05
C GLY A 153 -22.31 -7.49 -6.65
N ILE A 154 -21.48 -7.17 -7.64
CA ILE A 154 -20.28 -6.33 -7.40
C ILE A 154 -20.76 -4.89 -7.20
N THR A 155 -20.68 -4.38 -5.97
CA THR A 155 -21.18 -3.05 -5.62
C THR A 155 -20.07 -2.16 -5.06
N LEU A 156 -20.24 -0.85 -5.24
CA LEU A 156 -19.31 0.16 -4.73
C LEU A 156 -19.20 0.15 -3.21
N ALA A 157 -20.13 -0.49 -2.49
CA ALA A 157 -20.16 -0.62 -1.04
C ALA A 157 -18.83 -1.09 -0.43
N ARG A 158 -18.04 -1.85 -1.21
CA ARG A 158 -16.73 -2.38 -0.85
C ARG A 158 -15.65 -1.32 -0.65
N TYR A 159 -15.76 -0.20 -1.36
CA TYR A 159 -14.84 0.93 -1.23
C TYR A 159 -15.44 2.06 -0.39
N LYS A 160 -16.61 1.87 0.23
CA LYS A 160 -17.25 2.90 1.04
C LYS A 160 -16.73 2.86 2.47
N PHE A 161 -16.99 3.95 3.17
CA PHE A 161 -16.55 4.19 4.55
C PHE A 161 -16.84 3.04 5.54
N PRO A 162 -18.00 2.35 5.54
CA PRO A 162 -18.23 1.25 6.47
C PRO A 162 -17.26 0.08 6.29
N ASN A 163 -16.96 -0.28 5.04
CA ASN A 163 -15.97 -1.33 4.77
C ASN A 163 -14.55 -0.85 5.08
N TYR A 164 -14.27 0.44 4.86
CA TYR A 164 -13.01 1.06 5.28
C TYR A 164 -12.71 0.85 6.76
N ILE A 165 -13.66 1.19 7.62
CA ILE A 165 -13.48 1.04 9.07
C ILE A 165 -13.22 -0.42 9.43
N LYS A 166 -13.98 -1.35 8.85
CA LYS A 166 -13.79 -2.78 9.10
C LYS A 166 -12.41 -3.26 8.66
N GLU A 167 -12.02 -3.06 7.40
CA GLU A 167 -10.79 -3.63 6.86
C GLU A 167 -9.53 -2.98 7.47
N ILE A 168 -9.54 -1.65 7.68
CA ILE A 168 -8.39 -0.93 8.25
C ILE A 168 -8.29 -1.13 9.76
N PHE A 169 -9.38 -0.96 10.50
CA PHE A 169 -9.30 -0.86 11.96
C PHE A 169 -9.74 -2.12 12.70
N TYR A 170 -10.55 -3.00 12.11
CA TYR A 170 -11.03 -4.22 12.79
C TYR A 170 -10.29 -5.47 12.32
N ASP A 171 -10.13 -5.62 11.01
CA ASP A 171 -9.49 -6.79 10.39
C ASP A 171 -7.97 -6.62 10.24
N SER A 172 -7.37 -5.57 10.81
CA SER A 172 -5.93 -5.35 10.77
C SER A 172 -5.36 -4.75 12.05
N ASP A 173 -4.04 -4.83 12.22
CA ASP A 173 -3.30 -4.26 13.33
C ASP A 173 -2.99 -2.76 13.17
N THR A 174 -3.52 -2.09 12.14
CA THR A 174 -3.33 -0.65 11.92
C THR A 174 -3.83 0.18 13.11
N SER A 175 -2.91 0.95 13.70
CA SER A 175 -3.20 1.83 14.83
C SER A 175 -3.67 3.21 14.36
N VAL A 176 -3.00 3.77 13.36
CA VAL A 176 -3.34 5.10 12.80
C VAL A 176 -3.32 4.99 11.28
N SER A 177 -4.27 5.64 10.61
CA SER A 177 -4.26 5.76 9.15
C SER A 177 -4.16 7.21 8.69
N LEU A 178 -3.58 7.43 7.52
CA LEU A 178 -3.67 8.69 6.79
C LEU A 178 -4.55 8.50 5.56
N LEU A 179 -5.64 9.26 5.52
CA LEU A 179 -6.61 9.20 4.44
C LEU A 179 -6.17 10.11 3.29
N SER A 180 -6.11 9.52 2.10
CA SER A 180 -5.70 10.16 0.86
C SER A 180 -6.86 10.21 -0.15
N GLY A 181 -6.70 11.06 -1.16
CA GLY A 181 -7.53 11.12 -2.35
C GLY A 181 -6.66 11.16 -3.61
N ALA A 182 -7.30 10.99 -4.77
CA ALA A 182 -6.67 11.10 -6.08
C ALA A 182 -7.34 12.23 -6.89
N PRO A 183 -6.57 13.17 -7.46
CA PRO A 183 -7.08 14.18 -8.37
C PRO A 183 -7.24 13.60 -9.77
N PHE A 184 -8.17 14.17 -10.53
CA PHE A 184 -8.39 13.87 -11.94
C PHE A 184 -8.63 15.17 -12.71
N ASP A 185 -8.34 15.16 -14.01
CA ASP A 185 -8.66 16.29 -14.90
C ASP A 185 -10.19 16.52 -14.97
N ASP A 186 -10.98 15.45 -14.81
CA ASP A 186 -12.42 15.50 -14.61
C ASP A 186 -12.78 15.42 -13.10
N PRO A 187 -13.29 16.50 -12.47
CA PRO A 187 -13.66 16.51 -11.05
C PRO A 187 -14.71 15.48 -10.62
N THR A 188 -15.48 14.94 -11.57
CA THR A 188 -16.46 13.87 -11.27
C THR A 188 -15.79 12.57 -10.86
N TRP A 189 -14.53 12.36 -11.27
CA TRP A 189 -13.73 11.18 -10.93
C TRP A 189 -13.01 11.26 -9.58
N TRP A 190 -13.01 12.42 -8.91
CA TRP A 190 -12.34 12.56 -7.62
C TRP A 190 -12.93 11.59 -6.58
N LEU A 191 -12.06 10.75 -6.00
CA LEU A 191 -12.48 9.71 -5.04
C LEU A 191 -13.12 10.34 -3.79
N LEU A 192 -12.48 11.38 -3.27
CA LEU A 192 -12.94 12.21 -2.15
C LEU A 192 -12.53 13.67 -2.43
N SER A 193 -13.37 14.62 -2.02
CA SER A 193 -12.96 16.03 -1.94
C SER A 193 -12.09 16.25 -0.69
N ASN A 194 -11.31 17.33 -0.68
CA ASN A 194 -10.51 17.72 0.49
C ASN A 194 -11.36 17.88 1.76
N GLU A 195 -12.55 18.46 1.62
CA GLU A 195 -13.52 18.59 2.72
C GLU A 195 -14.00 17.22 3.23
N ALA A 196 -14.27 16.27 2.34
CA ALA A 196 -14.70 14.93 2.72
C ALA A 196 -13.58 14.15 3.44
N ILE A 197 -12.32 14.29 3.00
CA ILE A 197 -11.16 13.66 3.65
C ILE A 197 -11.04 14.16 5.10
N VAL A 198 -11.05 15.48 5.31
CA VAL A 198 -10.96 16.07 6.65
C VAL A 198 -12.17 15.72 7.52
N LYS A 199 -13.38 15.74 6.97
CA LYS A 199 -14.58 15.35 7.71
C LYS A 199 -14.52 13.89 8.16
N ALA A 200 -14.01 12.98 7.32
CA ALA A 200 -13.85 11.58 7.69
C ALA A 200 -12.84 11.41 8.83
N ARG A 201 -11.70 12.13 8.75
CA ARG A 201 -10.71 12.20 9.84
C ARG A 201 -11.35 12.62 11.16
N ASP A 202 -12.10 13.73 11.13
CA ASP A 202 -12.69 14.31 12.33
C ASP A 202 -13.75 13.37 12.92
N VAL A 203 -14.62 12.77 12.10
CA VAL A 203 -15.62 11.78 12.55
C VAL A 203 -14.97 10.56 13.21
N VAL A 204 -13.90 10.02 12.61
CA VAL A 204 -13.20 8.85 13.15
C VAL A 204 -12.52 9.18 14.48
N ASN A 205 -11.85 10.34 14.56
CA ASN A 205 -11.17 10.76 15.78
C ASN A 205 -12.14 11.10 16.91
N ASP A 206 -13.23 11.80 16.61
CA ASP A 206 -14.29 12.12 17.57
C ASP A 206 -14.95 10.84 18.12
N PHE A 207 -15.20 9.86 17.25
CA PHE A 207 -15.74 8.57 17.68
C PHE A 207 -14.76 7.80 18.57
N ALA A 208 -13.49 7.72 18.16
CA ALA A 208 -12.47 6.98 18.90
C ALA A 208 -12.15 7.63 20.26
N GLY A 209 -12.20 8.96 20.35
CA GLY A 209 -11.69 9.73 21.49
C GLY A 209 -10.16 9.87 21.48
N SER A 210 -9.52 9.49 20.36
CA SER A 210 -8.07 9.49 20.14
C SER A 210 -7.79 9.83 18.66
N ARG A 211 -6.53 10.17 18.32
CA ARG A 211 -6.16 10.51 16.93
C ARG A 211 -5.85 9.25 16.13
N ARG A 212 -6.89 8.61 15.57
CA ARG A 212 -6.83 7.37 14.76
C ARG A 212 -6.68 7.61 13.27
N MET A 213 -7.03 8.80 12.80
CA MET A 213 -6.95 9.17 11.40
C MET A 213 -6.26 10.53 11.25
N LEU A 214 -5.45 10.67 10.20
CA LEU A 214 -4.94 11.93 9.67
C LEU A 214 -5.53 12.15 8.27
N ALA A 215 -5.47 13.39 7.79
CA ALA A 215 -6.04 13.81 6.51
C ALA A 215 -5.01 14.53 5.64
N HIS A 216 -4.90 14.08 4.40
CA HIS A 216 -4.31 14.89 3.35
C HIS A 216 -5.23 16.02 2.92
N THR A 217 -4.65 17.05 2.30
CA THR A 217 -5.31 17.83 1.24
C THR A 217 -4.61 17.54 -0.08
N VAL A 218 -5.39 17.15 -1.08
CA VAL A 218 -4.93 16.97 -2.46
C VAL A 218 -4.77 18.35 -3.13
N ILE A 219 -3.59 18.61 -3.68
CA ILE A 219 -3.29 19.79 -4.50
C ILE A 219 -3.16 19.39 -5.98
N THR A 220 -3.54 20.28 -6.88
CA THR A 220 -3.49 20.08 -8.33
C THR A 220 -2.71 21.18 -9.06
N PRO A 221 -1.37 21.23 -8.91
CA PRO A 221 -0.55 22.26 -9.54
C PRO A 221 -0.86 22.45 -11.03
N LYS A 222 -0.91 23.71 -11.47
CA LYS A 222 -1.29 24.18 -12.82
C LYS A 222 -2.78 24.07 -13.19
N GLN A 223 -3.61 23.35 -12.45
CA GLN A 223 -5.06 23.42 -12.68
C GLN A 223 -5.62 24.79 -12.27
N PRO A 224 -6.65 25.33 -12.94
CA PRO A 224 -7.26 26.60 -12.54
C PRO A 224 -7.74 26.58 -11.09
N GLY A 225 -7.36 27.58 -10.28
CA GLY A 225 -7.82 27.72 -8.89
C GLY A 225 -7.02 26.93 -7.85
N TRP A 226 -5.94 26.23 -8.22
CA TRP A 226 -5.25 25.32 -7.30
C TRP A 226 -4.59 26.02 -6.10
N MET A 227 -4.09 27.24 -6.25
CA MET A 227 -3.49 28.01 -5.14
C MET A 227 -4.54 28.61 -4.22
N GLU A 228 -5.71 28.97 -4.74
CA GLU A 228 -6.87 29.36 -3.94
C GLU A 228 -7.36 28.20 -3.08
N GLU A 229 -7.36 26.97 -3.61
CA GLU A 229 -7.66 25.78 -2.83
C GLU A 229 -6.60 25.48 -1.76
N VAL A 230 -5.31 25.77 -2.03
CA VAL A 230 -4.26 25.72 -0.99
C VAL A 230 -4.55 26.72 0.14
N ASP A 231 -4.90 27.97 -0.20
CA ASP A 231 -5.25 28.98 0.80
C ASP A 231 -6.49 28.58 1.62
N LYS A 232 -7.50 28.02 0.96
CA LYS A 232 -8.68 27.47 1.61
C LYS A 232 -8.32 26.30 2.53
N ALA A 233 -7.43 25.40 2.10
CA ALA A 233 -7.01 24.27 2.89
C ALA A 233 -6.28 24.70 4.17
N ILE A 234 -5.40 25.69 4.09
CA ILE A 234 -4.72 26.25 5.27
C ILE A 234 -5.72 26.89 6.23
N ALA A 235 -6.66 27.69 5.72
CA ALA A 235 -7.58 28.46 6.55
C ALA A 235 -8.71 27.61 7.16
N VAL A 236 -9.25 26.67 6.38
CA VAL A 236 -10.49 25.95 6.68
C VAL A 236 -10.20 24.49 7.07
N TYR A 237 -9.60 23.72 6.17
CA TYR A 237 -9.49 22.27 6.35
C TYR A 237 -8.43 21.86 7.37
N LYS A 238 -7.33 22.63 7.47
CA LYS A 238 -6.19 22.37 8.36
C LYS A 238 -5.73 20.89 8.27
N PRO A 239 -5.28 20.46 7.07
CA PRO A 239 -4.85 19.09 6.86
C PRO A 239 -3.55 18.81 7.62
N ASP A 240 -3.24 17.53 7.74
CA ASP A 240 -2.01 17.05 8.37
C ASP A 240 -0.83 17.02 7.38
N SER A 241 -1.14 16.95 6.08
CA SER A 241 -0.17 16.94 4.98
C SER A 241 -0.81 17.25 3.63
N TRP A 242 0.04 17.40 2.63
CA TRP A 242 -0.35 17.59 1.23
C TRP A 242 -0.21 16.29 0.45
N LYS A 243 -1.06 16.08 -0.53
CA LYS A 243 -1.00 14.97 -1.49
C LYS A 243 -1.03 15.49 -2.91
N SER A 244 -0.24 14.91 -3.81
CA SER A 244 -0.34 15.24 -5.23
C SER A 244 0.21 14.15 -6.16
N TYR A 245 0.00 14.36 -7.46
CA TYR A 245 0.36 13.48 -8.56
C TYR A 245 1.07 14.33 -9.61
N THR A 246 2.37 14.10 -9.84
CA THR A 246 3.16 14.90 -10.82
C THR A 246 2.76 14.66 -12.27
N ILE A 247 2.14 13.51 -12.53
CA ILE A 247 1.47 13.17 -13.80
C ILE A 247 0.10 13.87 -13.97
N GLY A 248 -0.38 14.58 -12.94
CA GLY A 248 -1.66 15.30 -12.94
C GLY A 248 -2.85 14.39 -12.70
N ASP A 249 -3.12 13.51 -13.65
CA ASP A 249 -4.22 12.55 -13.64
C ASP A 249 -3.61 11.13 -13.59
N PRO A 250 -3.96 10.30 -12.60
CA PRO A 250 -3.39 8.97 -12.46
C PRO A 250 -3.82 8.00 -13.56
N LEU A 251 -4.86 8.33 -14.33
CA LEU A 251 -5.49 7.43 -15.29
C LEU A 251 -5.29 7.74 -16.74
N SER A 252 -4.93 8.97 -17.04
CA SER A 252 -4.80 9.41 -18.41
C SER A 252 -3.72 10.48 -18.50
N PRO A 253 -3.10 10.65 -19.67
CA PRO A 253 -2.19 11.76 -19.88
C PRO A 253 -2.88 13.09 -19.58
N SER A 254 -2.54 13.69 -18.43
CA SER A 254 -3.12 14.96 -18.00
C SER A 254 -2.61 16.10 -18.88
N LYS A 255 -3.42 17.16 -18.95
CA LYS A 255 -3.01 18.45 -19.52
C LYS A 255 -2.14 19.27 -18.57
N TYR A 256 -2.00 18.83 -17.32
CA TYR A 256 -1.36 19.56 -16.23
C TYR A 256 -0.19 18.82 -15.55
N PRO A 257 0.76 18.19 -16.29
CA PRO A 257 1.92 17.59 -15.65
C PRO A 257 2.84 18.68 -15.06
N TRP A 258 3.48 18.39 -13.94
CA TRP A 258 4.30 19.36 -13.21
C TRP A 258 5.44 18.68 -12.45
N ARG A 259 6.49 19.44 -12.15
CA ARG A 259 7.68 18.96 -11.46
C ARG A 259 7.78 19.53 -10.05
N LEU A 260 8.29 18.74 -9.12
CA LEU A 260 8.54 19.18 -7.75
C LEU A 260 9.52 20.35 -7.65
N ASP A 261 10.49 20.42 -8.56
CA ASP A 261 11.51 21.47 -8.63
C ASP A 261 11.16 22.63 -9.56
N ASP A 262 9.90 22.73 -10.01
CA ASP A 262 9.41 23.86 -10.79
C ASP A 262 9.31 25.10 -9.89
N GLU A 263 10.29 26.00 -9.99
CA GLU A 263 10.41 27.17 -9.14
C GLU A 263 9.23 28.14 -9.27
N GLN A 264 8.65 28.26 -10.47
CA GLN A 264 7.54 29.20 -10.69
C GLN A 264 6.22 28.63 -10.17
N VAL A 265 6.04 27.31 -10.26
CA VAL A 265 4.79 26.65 -9.86
C VAL A 265 4.82 26.28 -8.37
N MET A 266 5.86 25.60 -7.91
CA MET A 266 5.85 24.94 -6.59
C MET A 266 6.48 25.74 -5.46
N TYR A 267 7.41 26.66 -5.73
CA TYR A 267 8.10 27.37 -4.63
C TYR A 267 7.14 28.30 -3.88
N PRO A 268 6.23 29.04 -4.54
CA PRO A 268 5.19 29.80 -3.82
C PRO A 268 4.31 28.92 -2.94
N PHE A 269 4.04 27.68 -3.37
CA PHE A 269 3.32 26.70 -2.55
C PHE A 269 4.16 26.27 -1.33
N TYR A 270 5.44 25.92 -1.51
CA TYR A 270 6.30 25.51 -0.40
C TYR A 270 6.47 26.62 0.64
N GLU A 271 6.56 27.89 0.23
CA GLU A 271 6.55 29.03 1.16
C GLU A 271 5.29 29.05 2.03
N LYS A 272 4.11 28.88 1.42
CA LYS A 272 2.83 28.83 2.15
C LYS A 272 2.76 27.61 3.07
N ALA A 273 3.15 26.43 2.59
CA ALA A 273 3.16 25.19 3.36
C ALA A 273 4.06 25.31 4.61
N VAL A 274 5.28 25.81 4.44
CA VAL A 274 6.22 26.08 5.55
C VAL A 274 5.67 27.12 6.52
N LYS A 275 5.11 28.22 6.02
CA LYS A 275 4.52 29.28 6.86
C LYS A 275 3.32 28.77 7.67
N ALA A 276 2.52 27.88 7.08
CA ALA A 276 1.39 27.23 7.74
C ALA A 276 1.80 26.13 8.73
N GLY A 277 3.05 25.67 8.69
CA GLY A 277 3.53 24.55 9.50
C GLY A 277 3.08 23.18 8.99
N ILE A 278 2.54 23.09 7.77
CA ILE A 278 2.10 21.85 7.13
C ILE A 278 3.19 21.44 6.15
N THR A 279 4.25 20.83 6.67
CA THR A 279 5.53 20.69 5.95
C THR A 279 5.73 19.33 5.30
N THR A 280 4.74 18.44 5.29
CA THR A 280 4.85 17.12 4.67
C THR A 280 4.03 17.09 3.39
N ILE A 281 4.68 16.77 2.26
CA ILE A 281 4.03 16.54 0.97
C ILE A 281 4.29 15.13 0.47
N CYS A 282 3.22 14.43 0.13
CA CYS A 282 3.20 13.08 -0.36
C CYS A 282 2.92 13.06 -1.85
N ILE A 283 3.77 12.42 -2.64
CA ILE A 283 3.72 12.48 -4.10
C ILE A 283 3.62 11.08 -4.67
N HIS A 284 2.57 10.84 -5.46
CA HIS A 284 2.48 9.63 -6.25
C HIS A 284 3.49 9.66 -7.40
N LYS A 285 4.35 8.64 -7.44
CA LYS A 285 5.35 8.37 -8.49
C LYS A 285 5.44 6.86 -8.72
N GLY A 286 5.82 6.44 -9.93
CA GLY A 286 5.84 5.03 -10.33
C GLY A 286 4.46 4.51 -10.75
N LEU A 287 4.29 3.18 -10.73
CA LEU A 287 3.03 2.46 -10.99
C LEU A 287 2.28 2.82 -12.28
N LEU A 288 2.99 3.14 -13.36
CA LEU A 288 2.40 3.35 -14.68
C LEU A 288 1.95 2.02 -15.35
N PRO A 289 1.19 2.02 -16.46
CA PRO A 289 0.95 0.79 -17.21
C PRO A 289 2.23 0.26 -17.91
N PRO A 290 2.36 -1.04 -18.23
CA PRO A 290 3.55 -1.60 -18.89
C PRO A 290 3.95 -0.92 -20.21
N ASP A 291 2.99 -0.39 -20.96
CA ASP A 291 3.21 0.33 -22.22
C ASP A 291 3.28 1.87 -22.07
N TYR A 292 3.60 2.36 -20.86
CA TYR A 292 3.60 3.79 -20.50
C TYR A 292 4.36 4.70 -21.46
N GLU A 293 5.41 4.23 -22.12
CA GLU A 293 6.15 5.03 -23.12
C GLU A 293 5.27 5.42 -24.31
N LYS A 294 4.20 4.65 -24.56
CA LYS A 294 3.20 4.90 -25.59
C LYS A 294 1.92 5.50 -25.00
N SER A 295 1.36 4.88 -23.96
CA SER A 295 0.08 5.30 -23.37
C SER A 295 0.17 6.61 -22.57
N PHE A 296 1.35 6.92 -22.02
CA PHE A 296 1.67 8.14 -21.27
C PHE A 296 2.81 8.94 -21.95
N ALA A 297 2.91 8.88 -23.27
CA ALA A 297 3.93 9.59 -24.03
C ALA A 297 3.95 11.10 -23.70
N GLY A 298 5.12 11.63 -23.34
CA GLY A 298 5.32 13.03 -22.95
C GLY A 298 4.91 13.38 -21.51
N VAL A 299 4.40 12.42 -20.74
CA VAL A 299 3.97 12.61 -19.34
C VAL A 299 4.61 11.58 -18.39
N TRP A 300 5.00 10.40 -18.87
CA TRP A 300 5.51 9.32 -18.00
C TRP A 300 6.76 9.72 -17.20
N GLU A 301 7.61 10.62 -17.72
CA GLU A 301 8.81 11.09 -17.05
C GLU A 301 8.51 11.76 -15.71
N TYR A 302 7.34 12.38 -15.59
CA TYR A 302 6.88 13.03 -14.36
C TYR A 302 6.58 12.01 -13.25
N ALA A 303 6.36 10.73 -13.57
CA ALA A 303 6.23 9.66 -12.58
C ALA A 303 7.59 9.19 -12.02
N THR A 304 8.71 9.69 -12.53
CA THR A 304 10.07 9.31 -12.08
C THR A 304 10.64 10.30 -11.05
N CYS A 305 11.82 10.03 -10.50
CA CYS A 305 12.41 10.75 -9.36
C CYS A 305 13.31 11.95 -9.71
N TRP A 306 13.44 12.29 -11.00
CA TRP A 306 14.40 13.29 -11.50
C TRP A 306 14.21 14.71 -10.94
N ASP A 307 13.00 15.06 -10.50
CA ASP A 307 12.62 16.37 -9.96
C ASP A 307 12.69 16.45 -8.42
N VAL A 308 12.88 15.33 -7.73
CA VAL A 308 12.78 15.25 -6.26
C VAL A 308 14.01 15.86 -5.57
N GLY A 309 15.21 15.54 -6.06
CA GLY A 309 16.45 15.88 -5.36
C GLY A 309 16.71 17.38 -5.24
N LYS A 310 16.45 18.16 -6.31
CA LYS A 310 16.58 19.62 -6.27
C LYS A 310 15.52 20.24 -5.36
N ALA A 311 14.26 19.82 -5.46
CA ALA A 311 13.19 20.32 -4.59
C ALA A 311 13.51 20.09 -3.11
N ALA A 312 13.97 18.88 -2.76
CA ALA A 312 14.39 18.53 -1.41
C ALA A 312 15.53 19.40 -0.87
N LYS A 313 16.54 19.67 -1.72
CA LYS A 313 17.69 20.49 -1.39
C LYS A 313 17.33 21.97 -1.18
N ASP A 314 16.47 22.51 -2.04
CA ASP A 314 16.10 23.92 -2.00
C ASP A 314 15.07 24.20 -0.88
N TRP A 315 14.31 23.18 -0.47
CA TRP A 315 13.29 23.26 0.58
C TRP A 315 13.54 22.30 1.75
N PRO A 316 14.63 22.48 2.52
CA PRO A 316 15.03 21.56 3.59
C PRO A 316 14.04 21.50 4.77
N LYS A 317 13.08 22.44 4.83
CA LYS A 317 12.00 22.46 5.84
C LYS A 317 10.80 21.60 5.45
N MET A 318 10.69 21.21 4.17
CA MET A 318 9.64 20.32 3.70
C MET A 318 10.11 18.86 3.77
N ASN A 319 9.21 17.94 4.09
CA ASN A 319 9.40 16.50 3.92
C ASN A 319 8.72 16.06 2.61
N PHE A 320 9.46 15.36 1.76
CA PHE A 320 8.99 14.80 0.50
C PHE A 320 8.83 13.28 0.64
N VAL A 321 7.59 12.82 0.75
CA VAL A 321 7.29 11.38 0.84
C VAL A 321 6.90 10.87 -0.53
N ILE A 322 7.71 10.00 -1.11
CA ILE A 322 7.49 9.46 -2.46
C ILE A 322 6.73 8.15 -2.34
N TYR A 323 5.45 8.21 -2.70
CA TYR A 323 4.55 7.06 -2.64
C TYR A 323 4.93 6.02 -3.66
N HIS A 324 4.75 4.75 -3.27
CA HIS A 324 5.14 3.58 -4.04
C HIS A 324 6.65 3.50 -4.32
N SER A 325 7.46 4.31 -3.63
CA SER A 325 8.92 4.37 -3.81
C SER A 325 9.35 4.48 -5.28
N ALA A 326 8.51 5.16 -6.09
CA ALA A 326 8.63 5.26 -7.53
C ALA A 326 8.87 3.93 -8.26
N LEU A 327 8.33 2.82 -7.75
CA LEU A 327 8.52 1.51 -8.38
C LEU A 327 7.96 1.55 -9.80
N ARG A 328 8.84 1.27 -10.78
CA ARG A 328 8.40 1.07 -12.16
C ARG A 328 7.46 -0.16 -12.19
N PRO A 329 6.32 -0.10 -12.90
CA PRO A 329 5.49 -1.27 -13.10
C PRO A 329 6.28 -2.47 -13.63
N PHE A 330 5.85 -3.66 -13.24
CA PHE A 330 6.35 -4.90 -13.82
C PHE A 330 6.00 -4.92 -15.32
N ARG A 331 6.97 -4.61 -16.17
CA ARG A 331 6.82 -4.66 -17.63
C ARG A 331 6.55 -6.09 -18.12
N GLU A 332 7.02 -7.07 -17.36
CA GLU A 332 6.95 -8.51 -17.65
C GLU A 332 6.67 -9.32 -16.36
N LEU A 333 6.97 -10.62 -16.34
CA LEU A 333 6.75 -11.48 -15.17
C LEU A 333 7.61 -11.04 -13.96
N PRO A 334 7.10 -11.20 -12.72
CA PRO A 334 7.83 -10.98 -11.47
C PRO A 334 9.31 -11.39 -11.44
N ASP A 335 9.64 -12.57 -11.99
CA ASP A 335 10.99 -13.13 -11.94
C ASP A 335 11.98 -12.36 -12.82
N GLN A 336 11.50 -11.62 -13.81
CA GLN A 336 12.37 -10.81 -14.64
C GLN A 336 12.85 -9.55 -13.94
N ALA A 337 12.00 -8.95 -13.10
CA ALA A 337 12.43 -7.82 -12.27
C ALA A 337 13.52 -8.26 -11.28
N LEU A 338 13.41 -9.49 -10.74
CA LEU A 338 14.49 -10.08 -9.95
C LEU A 338 15.74 -10.32 -10.80
N ALA A 339 15.63 -10.89 -11.99
CA ALA A 339 16.77 -11.13 -12.87
C ALA A 339 17.49 -9.84 -13.28
N GLU A 340 16.73 -8.78 -13.60
CA GLU A 340 17.27 -7.44 -13.89
C GLU A 340 18.02 -6.88 -12.68
N PHE A 341 17.44 -6.98 -11.48
CA PHE A 341 18.10 -6.61 -10.24
C PHE A 341 19.36 -7.45 -9.99
N GLU A 342 19.32 -8.76 -10.21
CA GLU A 342 20.45 -9.64 -9.97
C GLU A 342 21.64 -9.38 -10.91
N ALA A 343 21.33 -8.97 -12.15
CA ALA A 343 22.30 -8.59 -13.17
C ALA A 343 22.88 -7.19 -12.97
N THR A 344 22.06 -6.22 -12.53
CA THR A 344 22.46 -4.79 -12.50
C THR A 344 22.73 -4.26 -11.09
N GLY A 345 22.21 -4.91 -10.06
CA GLY A 345 22.15 -4.39 -8.69
C GLY A 345 21.16 -3.22 -8.52
N ARG A 346 20.29 -2.97 -9.51
CA ARG A 346 19.36 -1.83 -9.52
C ARG A 346 17.93 -2.28 -9.77
N ILE A 347 17.01 -1.62 -9.07
CA ILE A 347 15.58 -1.56 -9.38
C ILE A 347 15.32 -0.20 -10.03
N THR A 348 14.88 -0.18 -11.29
CA THR A 348 14.65 1.05 -12.05
C THR A 348 13.73 2.02 -11.28
N TRP A 349 14.09 3.31 -11.25
CA TRP A 349 13.41 4.41 -10.54
C TRP A 349 13.45 4.34 -9.01
N THR A 350 13.22 3.17 -8.40
CA THR A 350 13.36 3.01 -6.94
C THR A 350 14.80 3.19 -6.48
N THR A 351 15.78 2.68 -7.23
CA THR A 351 17.20 2.93 -6.90
C THR A 351 17.56 4.39 -7.10
N ASP A 352 16.93 5.06 -8.07
CA ASP A 352 17.17 6.48 -8.31
C ASP A 352 16.67 7.32 -7.12
N LEU A 353 15.52 6.96 -6.55
CA LEU A 353 15.01 7.51 -5.28
C LEU A 353 15.98 7.24 -4.12
N ALA A 354 16.41 5.98 -3.97
CA ALA A 354 17.27 5.56 -2.87
C ALA A 354 18.64 6.26 -2.87
N GLU A 355 19.11 6.73 -4.03
CA GLU A 355 20.37 7.45 -4.18
C GLU A 355 20.25 8.97 -3.96
N ILE A 356 19.03 9.53 -3.86
CA ILE A 356 18.83 10.98 -3.69
C ILE A 356 19.54 11.54 -2.45
N PRO A 357 19.42 10.93 -1.25
CA PRO A 357 20.07 11.46 -0.06
C PRO A 357 21.57 11.68 -0.25
N GLN A 358 22.27 10.68 -0.81
CA GLN A 358 23.69 10.76 -1.08
C GLN A 358 24.03 11.74 -2.21
N LYS A 359 23.28 11.71 -3.32
CA LYS A 359 23.55 12.54 -4.50
C LYS A 359 23.35 14.03 -4.24
N PHE A 360 22.35 14.38 -3.43
CA PHE A 360 21.96 15.77 -3.19
C PHE A 360 22.36 16.30 -1.82
N GLY A 361 22.79 15.43 -0.89
CA GLY A 361 23.14 15.80 0.48
C GLY A 361 21.93 16.20 1.30
N VAL A 362 20.84 15.44 1.19
CA VAL A 362 19.52 15.75 1.76
C VAL A 362 19.04 14.63 2.68
N SER A 363 18.19 14.96 3.66
CA SER A 363 17.62 14.01 4.63
C SER A 363 16.11 14.19 4.83
N ASN A 364 15.45 14.86 3.88
CA ASN A 364 14.03 15.21 3.94
C ASN A 364 13.24 14.53 2.80
N VAL A 365 13.76 13.40 2.30
CA VAL A 365 13.11 12.56 1.29
C VAL A 365 12.86 11.20 1.91
N TYR A 366 11.63 10.71 1.78
CA TYR A 366 11.14 9.46 2.36
C TYR A 366 10.57 8.57 1.26
N ALA A 367 10.73 7.25 1.41
CA ALA A 367 10.15 6.26 0.53
C ALA A 367 8.97 5.57 1.22
N GLU A 368 7.76 5.79 0.72
CA GLU A 368 6.58 5.04 1.15
C GLU A 368 6.48 3.77 0.28
N ILE A 369 6.17 2.64 0.92
CA ILE A 369 6.34 1.33 0.29
C ILE A 369 5.05 0.71 -0.28
N GLY A 370 3.88 1.00 0.29
CA GLY A 370 2.54 0.81 -0.30
C GLY A 370 2.34 -0.38 -1.21
N THR A 371 1.64 -0.10 -2.31
CA THR A 371 1.45 -0.99 -3.46
C THR A 371 2.74 -1.63 -3.96
N SER A 372 3.90 -0.97 -3.85
CA SER A 372 5.19 -1.53 -4.30
C SER A 372 5.65 -2.70 -3.44
N PHE A 373 5.45 -2.60 -2.13
CA PHE A 373 5.66 -3.68 -1.20
C PHE A 373 4.62 -4.79 -1.40
N ALA A 374 3.34 -4.44 -1.47
CA ALA A 374 2.25 -5.38 -1.73
C ALA A 374 2.53 -6.23 -2.98
N ASN A 375 2.90 -5.58 -4.08
CA ASN A 375 3.23 -6.25 -5.32
C ASN A 375 4.48 -7.10 -5.20
N SER A 376 5.59 -6.56 -4.68
CA SER A 376 6.84 -7.31 -4.59
C SER A 376 6.72 -8.55 -3.69
N ALA A 377 6.00 -8.46 -2.57
CA ALA A 377 5.78 -9.55 -1.62
C ALA A 377 4.99 -10.71 -2.24
N VAL A 378 4.00 -10.41 -3.09
CA VAL A 378 3.19 -11.38 -3.84
C VAL A 378 3.93 -11.94 -5.06
N ALA A 379 4.75 -11.09 -5.68
CA ALA A 379 5.45 -11.38 -6.93
C ALA A 379 6.60 -12.36 -6.72
N ASN A 380 7.51 -12.05 -5.80
CA ASN A 380 8.68 -12.85 -5.51
C ASN A 380 9.32 -12.41 -4.16
N PRO A 381 9.40 -13.29 -3.14
CA PRO A 381 9.96 -12.94 -1.83
C PRO A 381 11.40 -12.39 -1.88
N ARG A 382 12.26 -12.89 -2.78
CA ARG A 382 13.63 -12.37 -2.95
C ARG A 382 13.63 -10.97 -3.54
N PHE A 383 12.74 -10.68 -4.49
CA PHE A 383 12.60 -9.33 -5.03
C PHE A 383 12.07 -8.36 -3.97
N SER A 384 11.12 -8.79 -3.13
CA SER A 384 10.66 -7.99 -1.98
C SER A 384 11.79 -7.65 -1.01
N ALA A 385 12.66 -8.63 -0.70
CA ALA A 385 13.88 -8.41 0.08
C ALA A 385 14.87 -7.44 -0.61
N ALA A 386 15.04 -7.54 -1.94
CA ALA A 386 15.87 -6.61 -2.71
C ALA A 386 15.31 -5.18 -2.67
N PHE A 387 14.00 -5.03 -2.81
CA PHE A 387 13.30 -3.75 -2.78
C PHE A 387 13.48 -3.03 -1.44
N ILE A 388 13.13 -3.67 -0.32
CA ILE A 388 13.31 -3.09 1.01
C ILE A 388 14.79 -2.88 1.33
N GLY A 389 15.66 -3.84 0.97
CA GLY A 389 17.11 -3.71 1.15
C GLY A 389 17.71 -2.51 0.43
N THR A 390 17.23 -2.23 -0.79
CA THR A 390 17.69 -1.09 -1.60
C THR A 390 17.33 0.24 -0.94
N LEU A 391 16.09 0.38 -0.47
CA LEU A 391 15.60 1.57 0.21
C LEU A 391 16.32 1.79 1.55
N VAL A 392 16.39 0.76 2.40
CA VAL A 392 17.03 0.87 3.73
C VAL A 392 18.53 1.15 3.58
N LYS A 393 19.22 0.56 2.61
CA LYS A 393 20.64 0.84 2.36
C LYS A 393 20.87 2.27 1.86
N GLY A 394 20.05 2.75 0.94
CA GLY A 394 20.24 4.06 0.31
C GLY A 394 19.78 5.23 1.17
N MET A 395 18.69 5.05 1.91
CA MET A 395 18.00 6.12 2.63
C MET A 395 18.07 5.97 4.15
N GLY A 396 18.38 4.79 4.66
CA GLY A 396 18.27 4.45 6.07
C GLY A 396 16.90 3.91 6.44
N ALA A 397 16.85 3.05 7.46
CA ALA A 397 15.59 2.51 7.99
C ALA A 397 14.67 3.61 8.54
N ASP A 398 15.22 4.76 8.87
CA ASP A 398 14.52 5.94 9.35
C ASP A 398 13.87 6.79 8.24
N HIS A 399 14.10 6.47 6.96
CA HIS A 399 13.51 7.21 5.82
C HIS A 399 12.61 6.33 4.93
N VAL A 400 12.28 5.13 5.39
CA VAL A 400 11.29 4.25 4.75
C VAL A 400 10.02 4.26 5.60
N VAL A 401 8.88 4.55 5.01
CA VAL A 401 7.60 4.69 5.73
C VAL A 401 6.59 3.65 5.26
N TRP A 402 5.81 3.14 6.21
CA TRP A 402 4.74 2.18 5.95
C TRP A 402 3.52 2.87 5.36
N GLY A 403 2.99 2.27 4.30
CA GLY A 403 1.65 2.49 3.81
C GLY A 403 1.21 1.24 3.06
N THR A 404 -0.09 1.09 2.82
CA THR A 404 -0.64 -0.16 2.28
C THR A 404 -1.40 0.02 0.99
N ASP A 405 -1.78 1.26 0.69
CA ASP A 405 -2.70 1.62 -0.39
C ASP A 405 -4.07 0.92 -0.26
N SER A 406 -4.42 0.45 0.94
CA SER A 406 -5.74 -0.14 1.21
C SER A 406 -6.81 0.96 1.15
N LEU A 407 -8.02 0.73 0.65
CA LEU A 407 -8.70 -0.56 0.54
C LEU A 407 -8.48 -1.33 -0.75
N TRP A 408 -7.63 -0.89 -1.68
CA TRP A 408 -7.50 -1.59 -2.95
C TRP A 408 -7.14 -3.06 -2.77
N TYR A 409 -6.40 -3.41 -1.71
CA TYR A 409 -5.95 -4.77 -1.41
C TYR A 409 -6.78 -5.51 -0.35
N GLY A 410 -7.93 -4.96 0.07
CA GLY A 410 -8.66 -5.42 1.25
C GLY A 410 -7.98 -5.01 2.55
N SER A 411 -8.19 -5.78 3.62
CA SER A 411 -7.46 -5.59 4.88
C SER A 411 -5.94 -5.67 4.64
N PRO A 412 -5.16 -4.73 5.19
CA PRO A 412 -3.71 -4.74 5.07
C PRO A 412 -3.02 -5.80 5.95
N GLN A 413 -3.76 -6.62 6.71
CA GLN A 413 -3.15 -7.55 7.67
C GLN A 413 -2.16 -8.53 7.03
N TRP A 414 -2.42 -8.96 5.79
CA TRP A 414 -1.49 -9.83 5.07
C TRP A 414 -0.19 -9.10 4.70
N GLN A 415 -0.24 -7.80 4.38
CA GLN A 415 0.94 -6.97 4.13
C GLN A 415 1.74 -6.80 5.42
N ILE A 416 1.07 -6.51 6.53
CA ILE A 416 1.68 -6.39 7.86
C ILE A 416 2.41 -7.69 8.22
N GLU A 417 1.77 -8.85 8.04
CA GLU A 417 2.41 -10.14 8.26
C GLU A 417 3.58 -10.41 7.30
N ALA A 418 3.48 -10.00 6.04
CA ALA A 418 4.58 -10.12 5.09
C ALA A 418 5.80 -9.32 5.54
N MET A 419 5.62 -8.08 5.98
CA MET A 419 6.73 -7.25 6.46
C MET A 419 7.30 -7.77 7.80
N ARG A 420 6.45 -8.24 8.72
CA ARG A 420 6.86 -8.92 9.95
C ARG A 420 7.74 -10.14 9.68
N ARG A 421 7.47 -10.88 8.59
CA ARG A 421 8.22 -12.08 8.20
C ARG A 421 9.39 -11.80 7.28
N LEU A 422 9.40 -10.69 6.55
CA LEU A 422 10.46 -10.39 5.59
C LEU A 422 11.82 -10.27 6.27
N GLU A 423 12.80 -11.00 5.76
CA GLU A 423 14.21 -10.87 6.07
C GLU A 423 15.00 -10.86 4.77
N ILE A 424 16.15 -10.20 4.74
CA ILE A 424 17.03 -10.20 3.58
C ILE A 424 17.92 -11.44 3.65
N PRO A 425 17.87 -12.35 2.66
CA PRO A 425 18.73 -13.53 2.63
C PRO A 425 20.22 -13.19 2.78
N GLU A 426 20.99 -14.02 3.49
CA GLU A 426 22.40 -13.75 3.76
C GLU A 426 23.26 -13.55 2.51
N ASP A 427 22.95 -14.26 1.42
CA ASP A 427 23.63 -14.11 0.14
C ASP A 427 23.42 -12.69 -0.42
N MET A 428 22.23 -12.13 -0.27
CA MET A 428 21.92 -10.77 -0.69
C MET A 428 22.55 -9.72 0.23
N GLN A 429 22.59 -9.98 1.55
CA GLN A 429 23.33 -9.11 2.48
C GLN A 429 24.81 -9.02 2.10
N LYS A 430 25.45 -10.17 1.83
CA LYS A 430 26.87 -10.25 1.43
C LYS A 430 27.13 -9.63 0.06
N LYS A 431 26.29 -9.93 -0.93
CA LYS A 431 26.48 -9.49 -2.33
C LYS A 431 26.20 -8.00 -2.51
N TYR A 432 25.14 -7.48 -1.89
CA TYR A 432 24.67 -6.11 -2.12
C TYR A 432 24.94 -5.16 -0.95
N GLY A 433 25.46 -5.65 0.19
CA GLY A 433 25.70 -4.85 1.39
C GLY A 433 24.40 -4.37 2.04
N PHE A 434 23.32 -5.16 1.91
CA PHE A 434 22.05 -4.85 2.57
C PHE A 434 22.14 -5.16 4.07
N PRO A 435 21.60 -4.28 4.94
CA PRO A 435 21.52 -4.58 6.36
C PRO A 435 20.42 -5.62 6.63
N ALA A 436 20.58 -6.43 7.68
CA ALA A 436 19.51 -7.30 8.15
C ALA A 436 18.28 -6.47 8.60
N LEU A 437 17.08 -6.96 8.31
CA LEU A 437 15.83 -6.34 8.77
C LEU A 437 15.49 -6.77 10.19
N GLY A 438 15.93 -7.96 10.61
CA GLY A 438 15.69 -8.53 11.93
C GLY A 438 14.29 -9.10 12.10
N GLY A 439 14.00 -9.54 13.33
CA GLY A 439 12.71 -10.11 13.72
C GLY A 439 11.53 -9.13 13.55
N PRO A 440 10.28 -9.61 13.73
CA PRO A 440 9.06 -8.84 13.45
C PRO A 440 8.93 -7.53 14.23
N ASN A 441 9.60 -7.41 15.38
CA ASN A 441 9.67 -6.23 16.25
C ASN A 441 11.08 -5.58 16.27
N SER A 442 11.92 -5.78 15.25
CA SER A 442 13.23 -5.12 15.20
C SER A 442 13.09 -3.58 15.15
N ALA A 443 14.15 -2.86 15.50
CA ALA A 443 14.18 -1.40 15.39
C ALA A 443 13.89 -0.92 13.95
N THR A 444 14.42 -1.64 12.94
CA THR A 444 14.16 -1.37 11.52
C THR A 444 12.68 -1.48 11.19
N LYS A 445 12.01 -2.56 11.60
CA LYS A 445 10.58 -2.76 11.28
C LYS A 445 9.69 -1.82 12.06
N GLN A 446 9.99 -1.52 13.33
CA GLN A 446 9.27 -0.51 14.09
C GLN A 446 9.42 0.89 13.48
N ALA A 447 10.63 1.23 12.98
CA ALA A 447 10.86 2.48 12.26
C ALA A 447 9.93 2.60 11.05
N ILE A 448 9.94 1.58 10.20
CA ILE A 448 9.11 1.51 8.99
C ILE A 448 7.62 1.53 9.33
N PHE A 449 7.17 0.66 10.24
CA PHE A 449 5.75 0.51 10.58
C PHE A 449 5.09 1.76 11.13
N GLY A 450 5.83 2.67 11.77
CA GLY A 450 5.18 3.92 12.17
C GLY A 450 6.03 4.94 12.90
N LEU A 451 7.20 4.59 13.45
CA LEU A 451 8.01 5.60 14.17
C LEU A 451 8.50 6.70 13.22
N ASN A 452 8.79 6.39 11.96
CA ASN A 452 9.13 7.40 10.96
C ASN A 452 7.96 8.34 10.68
N SER A 453 6.76 7.79 10.46
CA SER A 453 5.53 8.57 10.28
C SER A 453 5.23 9.45 11.50
N THR A 454 5.38 8.92 12.73
CA THR A 454 5.16 9.74 13.95
C THR A 454 6.06 10.96 14.01
N ARG A 455 7.30 10.84 13.53
CA ARG A 455 8.27 11.94 13.48
C ARG A 455 7.87 12.99 12.46
N ILE A 456 7.52 12.60 11.23
CA ILE A 456 7.17 13.54 10.15
C ILE A 456 5.79 14.19 10.32
N TYR A 457 4.87 13.56 11.07
CA TYR A 457 3.54 14.10 11.40
C TYR A 457 3.43 14.69 12.81
N GLY A 458 4.53 14.71 13.57
CA GLY A 458 4.56 15.29 14.92
C GLY A 458 3.66 14.59 15.93
N LEU A 459 3.39 13.29 15.75
CA LEU A 459 2.66 12.50 16.73
C LEU A 459 3.55 12.24 17.94
N LYS A 460 3.21 12.85 19.08
CA LYS A 460 3.92 12.65 20.34
C LYS A 460 3.48 11.36 20.99
N LEU A 461 4.11 10.25 20.61
CA LEU A 461 3.94 9.00 21.34
C LEU A 461 4.54 9.16 22.75
N LYS A 462 3.75 8.93 23.79
CA LYS A 462 4.27 8.76 25.17
C LYS A 462 4.84 7.35 25.29
N THR A 463 5.98 7.09 24.67
CA THR A 463 6.52 5.73 24.53
C THR A 463 7.21 5.23 25.80
N ALA A 464 6.85 4.03 26.22
CA ALA A 464 7.82 2.99 26.56
C ALA A 464 7.67 1.90 25.48
N ALA A 465 8.78 1.50 24.85
CA ALA A 465 8.77 0.48 23.80
C ALA A 465 8.12 -0.82 24.30
N ASN A 466 7.32 -1.47 23.44
CA ASN A 466 6.65 -2.75 23.68
C ASN A 466 5.52 -2.78 24.72
N THR A 467 4.84 -1.65 24.95
CA THR A 467 3.56 -1.66 25.69
C THR A 467 2.44 -1.28 24.73
N PRO A 468 1.28 -1.99 24.73
CA PRO A 468 0.08 -1.49 24.07
C PRO A 468 -0.10 -0.03 24.44
N MET A 469 -0.12 0.85 23.44
CA MET A 469 -0.23 2.27 23.72
C MET A 469 -1.63 2.53 24.25
N PRO A 470 -1.80 2.96 25.53
CA PRO A 470 -3.13 3.10 26.11
C PRO A 470 -4.05 4.00 25.29
N GLU A 471 -3.47 5.03 24.65
CA GLU A 471 -4.15 5.94 23.72
C GLU A 471 -4.88 5.23 22.56
N TYR A 472 -4.39 4.06 22.12
CA TYR A 472 -4.93 3.31 20.98
C TYR A 472 -5.45 1.92 21.35
N SER A 473 -5.06 1.36 22.50
CA SER A 473 -5.49 0.03 22.96
C SER A 473 -6.70 0.08 23.87
N GLU A 474 -7.03 1.24 24.44
CA GLU A 474 -8.15 1.44 25.37
C GLU A 474 -9.21 2.41 24.83
N ASP A 475 -9.04 2.87 23.59
CA ASP A 475 -9.99 3.78 22.97
C ASP A 475 -11.28 3.06 22.53
N ARG A 476 -12.27 3.85 22.09
CA ARG A 476 -13.57 3.30 21.71
C ARG A 476 -13.47 2.37 20.50
N LEU A 477 -12.55 2.65 19.58
CA LEU A 477 -12.38 1.88 18.36
C LEU A 477 -11.73 0.52 18.66
N ALA A 478 -10.77 0.47 19.59
CA ALA A 478 -10.19 -0.76 20.14
C ALA A 478 -11.22 -1.58 20.90
N SER A 479 -12.09 -0.94 21.68
CA SER A 479 -13.17 -1.63 22.40
C SER A 479 -14.13 -2.33 21.43
N VAL A 480 -14.54 -1.65 20.35
CA VAL A 480 -15.39 -2.25 19.30
C VAL A 480 -14.65 -3.34 18.52
N LYS A 481 -13.35 -3.17 18.25
CA LYS A 481 -12.53 -4.22 17.63
C LYS A 481 -12.53 -5.49 18.49
N ALA A 482 -12.33 -5.37 19.80
CA ALA A 482 -12.35 -6.51 20.70
C ALA A 482 -13.72 -7.22 20.71
N GLU A 483 -14.83 -6.48 20.72
CA GLU A 483 -16.18 -7.05 20.57
C GLU A 483 -16.36 -7.76 19.21
N TYR A 484 -15.84 -7.18 18.14
CA TYR A 484 -15.88 -7.75 16.79
C TYR A 484 -15.09 -9.07 16.70
N GLU A 485 -13.89 -9.12 17.29
CA GLU A 485 -13.06 -10.33 17.35
C GLU A 485 -13.72 -11.45 18.18
N LEU A 486 -14.31 -11.09 19.33
CA LEU A 486 -15.07 -12.03 20.17
C LEU A 486 -16.32 -12.58 19.48
N ALA A 487 -16.96 -11.79 18.60
CA ALA A 487 -18.10 -12.21 17.81
C ALA A 487 -17.75 -13.19 16.65
N ALA A 488 -16.48 -13.61 16.55
CA ALA A 488 -15.98 -14.68 15.68
C ALA A 488 -16.21 -14.49 14.17
N LYS A 489 -16.11 -13.25 13.67
CA LYS A 489 -16.03 -13.04 12.22
C LYS A 489 -14.59 -13.32 11.76
N ALA A 490 -14.39 -14.51 11.21
CA ALA A 490 -13.14 -14.88 10.57
C ALA A 490 -12.80 -13.90 9.42
N PRO A 491 -11.52 -13.60 9.17
CA PRO A 491 -11.08 -12.74 8.07
C PRO A 491 -11.74 -13.10 6.76
N SER A 492 -12.11 -12.09 5.96
CA SER A 492 -12.81 -12.31 4.70
C SER A 492 -11.91 -13.04 3.68
N ASN A 493 -10.59 -12.75 3.71
CA ASN A 493 -9.59 -13.05 2.67
C ASN A 493 -9.99 -12.51 1.28
N ILE A 494 -10.89 -11.52 1.25
CA ILE A 494 -11.34 -10.88 0.03
C ILE A 494 -10.32 -9.81 -0.36
N ARG A 495 -10.03 -9.73 -1.65
CA ARG A 495 -9.21 -8.67 -2.24
C ARG A 495 -10.12 -7.84 -3.13
N TYR A 496 -9.82 -6.56 -3.18
CA TYR A 496 -10.47 -5.65 -4.10
C TYR A 496 -9.48 -5.33 -5.24
N GLY A 497 -9.90 -4.64 -6.30
CA GLY A 497 -9.04 -4.38 -7.47
C GLY A 497 -9.05 -5.50 -8.52
N TYR A 498 -7.99 -5.56 -9.33
CA TYR A 498 -7.98 -6.30 -10.59
C TYR A 498 -6.86 -7.31 -10.68
N VAL A 499 -7.15 -8.45 -11.29
CA VAL A 499 -6.18 -9.49 -11.60
C VAL A 499 -6.23 -9.78 -13.10
N ARG A 500 -5.11 -10.24 -13.66
CA ARG A 500 -5.03 -10.53 -15.09
C ARG A 500 -5.78 -11.82 -15.42
N THR A 501 -6.62 -11.79 -16.45
CA THR A 501 -7.33 -12.98 -16.97
C THR A 501 -6.35 -13.96 -17.61
N GLY A 502 -6.66 -15.25 -17.45
CA GLY A 502 -5.86 -16.43 -17.87
C GLY A 502 -5.14 -16.33 -19.20
#